data_AF-A0A4W4HMQ0-F1
#
_entry.id   AF-A0A4W4HMQ0-F1
#
_cell.length_a   1.000
_cell.length_b   1.000
_cell.length_c   1.000
_cell.angle_alpha   90.00
_cell.angle_beta   90.00
_cell.angle_gamma   90.00
#
_symmetry.space_group_name_H-M   'P 1'
#
loop_
_entity.id
_entity.type
_entity.pdbx_description
1 polymer ?
#
loop_
_entity_poly.entity_id
_entity_poly.type
_entity_poly.pdbx_seq_one_letter_code
_entity_poly.pdbx_strand_id
1 'polypeptide(L)'
;MPSVKKVLYFLSSALLSIGGVAILGYSMSADWAQSTLACFPQNGSMDGGSVTIQMGLFNGSEEKIACPRFDFIDKLTTIGGAAIILHALVLGLLIIALVGSAGSILITLFNTVSNPYETYMGPIGLFVCTSLAFLALLLYLANMFGVKVAQKMVQLDSEVVVSDEKVTFLVGFYLLLPYIAVSLLAILLVYLYVHAAYTQRREQEKPTEDAPKDIMMY
;
A
#
# COMPACT_ATOMS: atom_id res chain seq x y z
N MET A 1 -5.98 1.01 -36.35
CA MET A 1 -5.86 -0.26 -35.58
C MET A 1 -4.72 -0.09 -34.57
N PRO A 2 -4.86 -0.46 -33.30
CA PRO A 2 -3.76 -0.38 -32.33
C PRO A 2 -2.62 -1.32 -32.74
N SER A 3 -1.38 -0.86 -32.61
CA SER A 3 -0.20 -1.68 -32.89
C SER A 3 -0.10 -2.85 -31.90
N VAL A 4 0.34 -4.03 -32.37
CA VAL A 4 0.56 -5.22 -31.53
C VAL A 4 1.47 -4.89 -30.33
N LYS A 5 2.48 -4.03 -30.53
CA LYS A 5 3.36 -3.56 -29.46
C LYS A 5 2.58 -2.85 -28.37
N LYS A 6 1.69 -1.92 -28.75
CA LYS A 6 0.85 -1.17 -27.81
C LYS A 6 -0.01 -2.12 -26.98
N VAL A 7 -0.70 -3.04 -27.65
CA VAL A 7 -1.56 -4.03 -26.99
C VAL A 7 -0.77 -4.82 -25.95
N LEU A 8 0.44 -5.29 -26.29
CA LEU A 8 1.26 -6.09 -25.39
C LEU A 8 1.70 -5.33 -24.13
N TYR A 9 2.17 -4.09 -24.25
CA TYR A 9 2.59 -3.29 -23.08
C TYR A 9 1.41 -2.95 -22.16
N PHE A 10 0.29 -2.50 -22.71
CA PHE A 10 -0.88 -2.13 -21.90
C PHE A 10 -1.58 -3.33 -21.28
N LEU A 11 -1.68 -4.46 -22.00
CA LEU A 11 -2.26 -5.69 -21.46
C LEU A 11 -1.37 -6.28 -20.35
N SER A 12 -0.06 -6.30 -20.54
CA SER A 12 0.89 -6.77 -19.51
C SER A 12 0.82 -5.89 -18.26
N SER A 13 0.78 -4.56 -18.44
CA SER A 13 0.57 -3.63 -17.33
C SER A 13 -0.77 -3.87 -16.63
N ALA A 14 -1.85 -4.10 -17.37
CA ALA A 14 -3.16 -4.36 -16.79
C ALA A 14 -3.17 -5.65 -15.94
N LEU A 15 -2.53 -6.72 -16.43
CA LEU A 15 -2.39 -7.98 -15.70
C LEU A 15 -1.59 -7.82 -14.41
N LEU A 16 -0.47 -7.08 -14.46
CA LEU A 16 0.31 -6.76 -13.25
C LEU A 16 -0.51 -5.94 -12.27
N SER A 17 -1.25 -4.92 -12.72
CA SER A 17 -2.11 -4.11 -11.86
C SER A 17 -3.24 -4.93 -11.23
N ILE A 18 -3.85 -5.89 -11.95
CA ILE A 18 -4.84 -6.84 -11.40
C ILE A 18 -4.22 -7.67 -10.28
N GLY A 19 -3.03 -8.24 -10.53
CA GLY A 19 -2.28 -8.97 -9.50
C GLY A 19 -1.97 -8.10 -8.28
N GLY A 20 -1.53 -6.86 -8.50
CA GLY A 20 -1.29 -5.88 -7.44
C GLY A 20 -2.54 -5.60 -6.60
N VAL A 21 -3.69 -5.35 -7.23
CA VAL A 21 -4.95 -5.12 -6.53
C VAL A 21 -5.37 -6.34 -5.71
N ALA A 22 -5.20 -7.56 -6.23
CA ALA A 22 -5.49 -8.78 -5.49
C ALA A 22 -4.56 -8.94 -4.26
N ILE A 23 -3.26 -8.68 -4.42
CA ILE A 23 -2.28 -8.72 -3.33
C ILE A 23 -2.62 -7.68 -2.26
N LEU A 24 -2.91 -6.44 -2.66
CA LEU A 24 -3.26 -5.35 -1.74
C LEU A 24 -4.57 -5.65 -1.01
N GLY A 25 -5.60 -6.12 -1.72
CA GLY A 25 -6.87 -6.50 -1.10
C GLY A 25 -6.71 -7.62 -0.07
N TYR A 26 -5.93 -8.66 -0.40
CA TYR A 26 -5.65 -9.75 0.55
C TYR A 26 -4.81 -9.26 1.73
N SER A 27 -3.76 -8.47 1.48
CA SER A 27 -2.97 -7.78 2.51
C SER A 27 -3.87 -7.04 3.50
N MET A 28 -4.85 -6.28 3.00
CA MET A 28 -5.78 -5.52 3.84
C MET A 28 -6.69 -6.39 4.73
N SER A 29 -7.01 -7.60 4.27
CA SER A 29 -7.86 -8.56 5.01
C SER A 29 -7.11 -9.43 6.03
N ALA A 30 -5.79 -9.56 5.89
CA ALA A 30 -4.98 -10.43 6.73
C ALA A 30 -4.49 -9.71 8.00
N ASP A 31 -3.90 -10.46 8.93
CA ASP A 31 -3.25 -9.90 10.11
C ASP A 31 -1.89 -9.28 9.75
N TRP A 32 -1.57 -8.16 10.40
CA TRP A 32 -0.40 -7.33 10.07
C TRP A 32 0.70 -7.43 11.09
N ALA A 33 0.35 -7.49 12.37
CA ALA A 33 1.32 -7.62 13.43
C ALA A 33 0.78 -8.46 14.59
N GLN A 34 1.69 -9.11 15.28
CA GLN A 34 1.47 -9.78 16.55
C GLN A 34 2.44 -9.20 17.57
N SER A 35 1.91 -8.70 18.68
CA SER A 35 2.67 -8.13 19.79
C SER A 35 2.50 -9.02 21.00
N THR A 36 3.60 -9.56 21.51
CA THR A 36 3.62 -10.33 22.76
C THR A 36 4.19 -9.47 23.86
N LEU A 37 3.50 -9.36 24.98
CA LEU A 37 3.84 -8.51 26.10
C LEU A 37 3.81 -9.34 27.39
N ALA A 38 4.77 -9.10 28.30
CA ALA A 38 4.74 -9.66 29.64
C ALA A 38 3.93 -8.75 30.57
N CYS A 39 3.03 -9.34 31.36
CA CYS A 39 2.19 -8.65 32.33
C CYS A 39 2.65 -8.95 33.76
N PHE A 40 2.77 -7.92 34.60
CA PHE A 40 3.00 -8.08 36.04
C PHE A 40 2.01 -7.25 36.86
N PRO A 41 1.40 -7.81 37.92
CA PRO A 41 0.58 -7.03 38.85
C PRO A 41 1.44 -5.94 39.52
N GLN A 42 0.88 -4.74 39.70
CA GLN A 42 1.56 -3.58 40.31
C GLN A 42 2.17 -3.87 41.69
N ASN A 43 1.59 -4.83 42.42
CA ASN A 43 2.03 -5.24 43.77
C ASN A 43 3.25 -6.16 43.80
N GLY A 44 3.92 -6.41 42.66
CA GLY A 44 5.23 -7.06 42.62
C GLY A 44 5.26 -8.56 42.88
N SER A 45 4.11 -9.25 42.86
CA SER A 45 4.09 -10.72 42.93
C SER A 45 4.60 -11.34 41.62
N MET A 46 5.50 -12.32 41.73
CA MET A 46 6.24 -12.97 40.63
C MET A 46 5.40 -13.89 39.72
N ASP A 47 4.08 -13.96 39.89
CA ASP A 47 3.19 -14.67 38.95
C ASP A 47 3.00 -13.80 37.69
N GLY A 48 4.01 -13.83 36.83
CA GLY A 48 4.02 -13.15 35.54
C GLY A 48 3.12 -13.85 34.52
N GLY A 49 2.27 -13.08 33.86
CA GLY A 49 1.48 -13.52 32.72
C GLY A 49 2.06 -13.03 31.40
N SER A 50 1.52 -13.52 30.29
CA SER A 50 1.81 -12.99 28.96
C SER A 50 0.51 -12.74 28.19
N VAL A 51 0.44 -11.62 27.49
CA VAL A 51 -0.65 -11.29 26.57
C VAL A 51 -0.11 -11.19 25.16
N THR A 52 -0.78 -11.86 24.24
CA THR A 52 -0.49 -11.80 22.81
C THR A 52 -1.62 -11.08 22.12
N ILE A 53 -1.32 -9.98 21.43
CA ILE A 53 -2.27 -9.19 20.67
C ILE A 53 -1.95 -9.37 19.20
N GLN A 54 -2.89 -9.92 18.44
CA GLN A 54 -2.84 -9.94 16.99
C GLN A 54 -3.68 -8.77 16.44
N MET A 55 -3.08 -8.01 15.52
CA MET A 55 -3.66 -6.80 14.96
C MET A 55 -3.74 -6.95 13.45
N GLY A 56 -4.97 -7.00 12.93
CA GLY A 56 -5.30 -6.68 11.55
C GLY A 56 -5.57 -5.19 11.37
N LEU A 57 -6.01 -4.82 10.16
CA LEU A 57 -6.43 -3.45 9.86
C LEU A 57 -7.84 -3.15 10.34
N PHE A 58 -8.74 -4.12 10.21
CA PHE A 58 -10.18 -3.99 10.51
C PHE A 58 -10.62 -4.74 11.76
N ASN A 59 -9.83 -5.73 12.16
CA ASN A 59 -10.06 -6.57 13.32
C ASN A 59 -8.76 -6.66 14.12
N GLY A 60 -8.89 -7.09 15.36
CA GLY A 60 -7.78 -7.62 16.13
C GLY A 60 -8.30 -8.74 17.02
N SER A 61 -7.39 -9.50 17.59
CA SER A 61 -7.70 -10.53 18.58
C SER A 61 -6.65 -10.49 19.67
N GLU A 62 -7.06 -10.90 20.86
CA GLU A 62 -6.18 -11.01 22.01
C GLU A 62 -6.22 -12.44 22.54
N GLU A 63 -5.05 -13.00 22.83
CA GLU A 63 -4.89 -14.27 23.51
C GLU A 63 -4.15 -14.03 24.82
N LYS A 64 -4.78 -14.41 25.94
CA LYS A 64 -4.30 -14.12 27.29
C LYS A 64 -3.85 -15.39 27.98
N ILE A 65 -2.63 -15.37 28.51
CA ILE A 65 -2.10 -16.43 29.36
C ILE A 65 -1.76 -15.79 30.71
N ALA A 66 -2.59 -16.07 31.72
CA ALA A 66 -2.40 -15.64 33.11
C ALA A 66 -2.39 -14.11 33.40
N CYS A 67 -2.70 -13.23 32.45
CA CYS A 67 -3.02 -11.82 32.74
C CYS A 67 -4.49 -11.67 33.21
N PRO A 68 -4.85 -10.64 34.01
CA PRO A 68 -6.23 -10.41 34.43
C PRO A 68 -7.19 -10.25 33.23
N ARG A 69 -8.46 -10.65 33.37
CA ARG A 69 -9.46 -10.60 32.28
C ARG A 69 -9.90 -9.16 31.99
N PHE A 70 -9.99 -8.82 30.70
CA PHE A 70 -10.55 -7.55 30.22
C PHE A 70 -11.28 -7.73 28.87
N ASP A 71 -12.24 -6.84 28.55
CA ASP A 71 -13.05 -6.90 27.31
C ASP A 71 -12.46 -6.09 26.13
N PHE A 72 -12.26 -6.75 24.99
CA PHE A 72 -11.51 -6.25 23.82
C PHE A 72 -12.28 -5.30 22.88
N ILE A 73 -13.59 -5.51 22.69
CA ILE A 73 -14.30 -5.01 21.50
C ILE A 73 -14.70 -3.53 21.56
N ASP A 74 -14.81 -2.92 22.76
CA ASP A 74 -15.13 -1.48 22.91
C ASP A 74 -13.91 -0.54 22.93
N LYS A 75 -12.67 -1.06 22.89
CA LYS A 75 -11.48 -0.32 23.37
C LYS A 75 -10.62 0.39 22.32
N LEU A 76 -10.81 0.13 21.04
CA LEU A 76 -10.03 0.81 20.00
C LEU A 76 -10.40 2.30 19.88
N THR A 77 -11.65 2.66 20.16
CA THR A 77 -12.15 4.05 20.20
C THR A 77 -11.77 4.79 21.48
N THR A 78 -11.54 4.07 22.59
CA THR A 78 -11.26 4.64 23.91
C THR A 78 -9.80 5.08 24.09
N ILE A 79 -8.84 4.43 23.41
CA ILE A 79 -7.40 4.78 23.47
C ILE A 79 -7.16 6.22 23.01
N GLY A 80 -7.91 6.65 21.98
CA GLY A 80 -7.80 7.99 21.43
C GLY A 80 -6.38 8.37 20.98
N GLY A 81 -6.18 9.66 20.70
CA GLY A 81 -4.86 10.23 20.44
C GLY A 81 -4.14 9.70 19.19
N ALA A 82 -2.81 9.68 19.23
CA ALA A 82 -1.99 9.37 18.06
C ALA A 82 -2.19 7.94 17.51
N ALA A 83 -2.52 6.98 18.36
CA ALA A 83 -2.65 5.56 17.98
C ALA A 83 -3.79 5.34 16.98
N ILE A 84 -4.97 5.86 17.29
CA ILE A 84 -6.15 5.73 16.44
C ILE A 84 -6.02 6.59 15.18
N ILE A 85 -5.40 7.78 15.28
CA ILE A 85 -5.18 8.66 14.14
C ILE A 85 -4.24 8.02 13.13
N LEU A 86 -3.09 7.48 13.57
CA LEU A 86 -2.16 6.80 12.67
C LEU A 86 -2.80 5.56 12.03
N HIS A 87 -3.53 4.75 12.79
CA HIS A 87 -4.22 3.58 12.24
C HIS A 87 -5.28 3.96 11.20
N ALA A 88 -6.08 5.00 11.47
CA ALA A 88 -7.07 5.52 10.53
C ALA A 88 -6.43 6.10 9.26
N LEU A 89 -5.29 6.80 9.40
CA LEU A 89 -4.52 7.29 8.25
C LEU A 89 -3.99 6.15 7.40
N VAL A 90 -3.40 5.10 8.02
CA VAL A 90 -2.96 3.90 7.31
C VAL A 90 -4.12 3.30 6.52
N LEU A 91 -5.26 3.08 7.16
CA LEU A 91 -6.44 2.52 6.52
C LEU A 91 -6.94 3.40 5.34
N GLY A 92 -7.06 4.71 5.56
CA GLY A 92 -7.51 5.65 4.53
C GLY A 92 -6.57 5.69 3.33
N LEU A 93 -5.26 5.72 3.55
CA LEU A 93 -4.26 5.71 2.48
C LEU A 93 -4.31 4.41 1.67
N LEU A 94 -4.49 3.26 2.31
CA LEU A 94 -4.62 1.96 1.63
C LEU A 94 -5.91 1.86 0.81
N ILE A 95 -7.03 2.38 1.32
CA ILE A 95 -8.28 2.44 0.56
C ILE A 95 -8.12 3.31 -0.70
N ILE A 96 -7.50 4.48 -0.57
CA ILE A 96 -7.24 5.37 -1.72
C ILE A 96 -6.28 4.69 -2.71
N ALA A 97 -5.23 4.02 -2.22
CA ALA A 97 -4.30 3.27 -3.06
C ALA A 97 -5.00 2.11 -3.79
N LEU A 98 -5.91 1.39 -3.14
CA LEU A 98 -6.68 0.30 -3.73
C LEU A 98 -7.62 0.80 -4.83
N VAL A 99 -8.40 1.85 -4.55
CA VAL A 99 -9.33 2.46 -5.52
C VAL A 99 -8.56 3.04 -6.70
N GLY A 100 -7.47 3.76 -6.45
CA GLY A 100 -6.62 4.30 -7.50
C GLY A 100 -5.98 3.22 -8.36
N SER A 101 -5.52 2.12 -7.74
CA SER A 101 -5.00 0.95 -8.45
C SER A 101 -6.08 0.28 -9.30
N ALA A 102 -7.30 0.13 -8.80
CA ALA A 102 -8.43 -0.40 -9.56
C ALA A 102 -8.80 0.50 -10.76
N GLY A 103 -8.82 1.82 -10.56
CA GLY A 103 -9.02 2.78 -11.65
C GLY A 103 -7.93 2.68 -12.72
N SER A 104 -6.68 2.40 -12.32
CA SER A 104 -5.58 2.21 -13.26
C SER A 104 -5.75 1.00 -14.17
N ILE A 105 -6.41 -0.07 -13.69
CA ILE A 105 -6.75 -1.25 -14.50
C ILE A 105 -7.72 -0.85 -15.61
N LEU A 106 -8.77 -0.10 -15.29
CA LEU A 106 -9.76 0.36 -16.27
C LEU A 106 -9.10 1.22 -17.36
N ILE A 107 -8.23 2.15 -16.97
CA ILE A 107 -7.54 3.04 -17.90
C ILE A 107 -6.57 2.25 -18.79
N THR A 108 -5.82 1.29 -18.25
CA THR A 108 -4.87 0.48 -19.02
C THR A 108 -5.57 -0.47 -19.99
N LEU A 109 -6.67 -1.09 -19.57
CA LEU A 109 -7.53 -1.90 -20.44
C LEU A 109 -8.17 -1.07 -21.56
N PHE A 110 -8.73 0.10 -21.23
CA PHE A 110 -9.28 1.02 -22.24
C PHE A 110 -8.21 1.41 -23.28
N ASN A 111 -7.01 1.75 -22.82
CA ASN A 111 -5.92 2.10 -23.70
C ASN A 111 -5.40 0.94 -24.56
N THR A 112 -5.75 -0.30 -24.25
CA THR A 112 -5.42 -1.45 -25.09
C THR A 112 -6.18 -1.40 -26.43
N VAL A 113 -7.43 -0.91 -26.43
CA VAL A 113 -8.30 -0.90 -27.62
C VAL A 113 -8.41 0.48 -28.29
N SER A 114 -8.32 1.57 -27.53
CA SER A 114 -8.55 2.93 -28.04
C SER A 114 -7.43 3.44 -28.96
N ASN A 115 -7.76 4.32 -29.92
CA ASN A 115 -6.79 5.03 -30.74
C ASN A 115 -7.32 6.43 -31.12
N PRO A 116 -6.60 7.54 -30.82
CA PRO A 116 -5.32 7.62 -30.10
C PRO A 116 -5.41 7.10 -28.66
N TYR A 117 -4.27 6.81 -28.02
CA TYR A 117 -4.29 6.49 -26.59
C TYR A 117 -4.59 7.78 -25.82
N GLU A 118 -5.46 7.66 -24.82
CA GLU A 118 -5.87 8.78 -23.99
C GLU A 118 -5.08 8.71 -22.67
N THR A 119 -4.24 9.71 -22.42
CA THR A 119 -3.52 9.87 -21.16
C THR A 119 -4.18 10.98 -20.35
N TYR A 120 -5.22 10.64 -19.59
CA TYR A 120 -5.84 11.60 -18.66
C TYR A 120 -4.93 11.96 -17.46
N MET A 121 -3.99 11.08 -17.06
CA MET A 121 -3.05 11.32 -15.95
C MET A 121 -1.64 10.72 -16.15
N GLY A 122 -1.39 10.03 -17.26
CA GLY A 122 -0.09 9.41 -17.55
C GLY A 122 0.42 8.46 -16.45
N PRO A 123 1.73 8.18 -16.39
CA PRO A 123 2.36 7.39 -15.32
C PRO A 123 2.22 8.01 -13.92
N ILE A 124 1.98 9.32 -13.84
CA ILE A 124 1.98 10.10 -12.59
C ILE A 124 0.86 9.62 -11.64
N GLY A 125 -0.35 9.35 -12.15
CA GLY A 125 -1.46 8.88 -11.32
C GLY A 125 -1.19 7.52 -10.65
N LEU A 126 -0.45 6.63 -11.32
CA LEU A 126 -0.04 5.33 -10.78
C LEU A 126 1.07 5.48 -9.70
N PHE A 127 2.00 6.41 -9.89
CA PHE A 127 3.03 6.72 -8.90
C PHE A 127 2.45 7.22 -7.59
N VAL A 128 1.40 8.05 -7.65
CA VAL A 128 0.72 8.54 -6.44
C VAL A 128 0.17 7.36 -5.63
N CYS A 129 -0.54 6.43 -6.27
CA CYS A 129 -1.16 5.28 -5.58
C CYS A 129 -0.12 4.40 -4.88
N THR A 130 1.00 4.12 -5.56
CA THR A 130 2.10 3.32 -5.00
C THR A 130 2.77 4.04 -3.82
N SER A 131 2.93 5.37 -3.91
CA SER A 131 3.54 6.19 -2.86
C SER A 131 2.67 6.26 -1.60
N LEU A 132 1.35 6.29 -1.75
CA LEU A 132 0.41 6.26 -0.62
C LEU A 132 0.49 4.94 0.16
N ALA A 133 0.62 3.80 -0.54
CA ALA A 133 0.79 2.51 0.11
C ALA A 133 2.14 2.39 0.83
N PHE A 134 3.21 2.94 0.25
CA PHE A 134 4.50 3.02 0.92
C PHE A 134 4.45 3.92 2.17
N LEU A 135 3.76 5.07 2.08
CA LEU A 135 3.54 5.93 3.24
C LEU A 135 2.73 5.21 4.34
N ALA A 136 1.69 4.46 3.97
CA ALA A 136 0.91 3.66 4.90
C ALA A 136 1.76 2.62 5.63
N LEU A 137 2.72 1.99 4.94
CA LEU A 137 3.69 1.07 5.56
C LEU A 137 4.53 1.77 6.63
N LEU A 138 5.06 2.96 6.33
CA LEU A 138 5.87 3.74 7.28
C LEU A 138 5.04 4.21 8.49
N LEU A 139 3.81 4.67 8.26
CA LEU A 139 2.92 5.10 9.34
C LEU A 139 2.52 3.93 10.24
N TYR A 140 2.32 2.73 9.69
CA TYR A 140 2.05 1.55 10.49
C TYR A 140 3.25 1.17 11.38
N LEU A 141 4.46 1.22 10.83
CA LEU A 141 5.70 1.03 11.62
C LEU A 141 5.84 2.08 12.73
N ALA A 142 5.53 3.35 12.43
CA ALA A 142 5.55 4.42 13.42
C ALA A 142 4.50 4.20 14.52
N ASN A 143 3.34 3.63 14.19
CA ASN A 143 2.32 3.29 15.17
C ASN A 143 2.76 2.16 16.11
N MET A 144 3.40 1.12 15.55
CA MET A 144 3.88 -0.03 16.32
C MET A 144 5.08 0.33 17.20
N PHE A 145 6.13 0.95 16.65
CA PHE A 145 7.37 1.20 17.40
C PHE A 145 7.42 2.57 18.08
N GLY A 146 6.82 3.59 17.48
CA GLY A 146 6.83 4.95 18.01
C GLY A 146 5.73 5.16 19.04
N VAL A 147 4.49 4.81 18.68
CA VAL A 147 3.33 4.99 19.57
C VAL A 147 3.16 3.82 20.56
N LYS A 148 3.71 2.64 20.23
CA LYS A 148 3.58 1.40 21.02
C LYS A 148 2.12 1.07 21.30
N VAL A 149 1.34 1.02 20.23
CA VAL A 149 -0.11 0.91 20.30
C VAL A 149 -0.55 -0.34 21.07
N ALA A 150 0.16 -1.47 20.95
CA ALA A 150 -0.17 -2.69 21.70
C ALA A 150 0.05 -2.53 23.21
N GLN A 151 1.15 -1.90 23.64
CA GLN A 151 1.36 -1.56 25.05
C GLN A 151 0.24 -0.65 25.59
N LYS A 152 -0.16 0.37 24.82
CA LYS A 152 -1.25 1.28 25.20
C LYS A 152 -2.60 0.59 25.31
N MET A 153 -2.87 -0.41 24.47
CA MET A 153 -4.09 -1.23 24.57
C MET A 153 -4.16 -1.94 25.92
N VAL A 154 -3.05 -2.56 26.36
CA VAL A 154 -3.01 -3.31 27.62
C VAL A 154 -3.09 -2.39 28.84
N GLN A 155 -2.40 -1.25 28.82
CA GLN A 155 -2.38 -0.29 29.93
C GLN A 155 -3.70 0.46 30.13
N LEU A 156 -4.60 0.44 29.15
CA LEU A 156 -5.90 1.11 29.27
C LEU A 156 -6.82 0.44 30.30
N ASP A 157 -6.58 -0.84 30.58
CA ASP A 157 -7.52 -1.70 31.31
C ASP A 157 -7.19 -1.90 32.78
N SER A 158 -5.97 -1.59 33.19
CA SER A 158 -5.50 -1.87 34.55
C SER A 158 -4.14 -1.24 34.84
N GLU A 159 -3.86 -1.06 36.12
CA GLU A 159 -2.54 -0.71 36.66
C GLU A 159 -1.56 -1.91 36.57
N VAL A 160 -1.43 -2.51 35.38
CA VAL A 160 -0.50 -3.61 35.12
C VAL A 160 0.80 -3.01 34.56
N VAL A 161 1.92 -3.43 35.13
CA VAL A 161 3.23 -3.09 34.56
C VAL A 161 3.46 -4.03 33.38
N VAL A 162 3.55 -3.45 32.20
CA VAL A 162 3.76 -4.17 30.94
C VAL A 162 5.20 -3.96 30.50
N SER A 163 5.94 -5.04 30.28
CA SER A 163 7.35 -5.02 29.84
C SER A 163 7.57 -6.01 28.69
N ASP A 164 8.75 -5.91 28.06
CA ASP A 164 9.25 -6.85 27.05
C ASP A 164 8.33 -7.00 25.83
N GLU A 165 7.86 -5.87 25.29
CA GLU A 165 7.09 -5.85 24.05
C GLU A 165 7.91 -6.42 22.89
N LYS A 166 7.47 -7.57 22.39
CA LYS A 166 7.99 -8.19 21.17
C LYS A 166 6.96 -8.06 20.06
N VAL A 167 7.26 -7.20 19.08
CA VAL A 167 6.45 -7.04 17.87
C VAL A 167 6.99 -7.94 16.77
N THR A 168 6.10 -8.70 16.14
CA THR A 168 6.37 -9.55 14.98
C THR A 168 5.40 -9.17 13.87
N PHE A 169 5.90 -8.95 12.66
CA PHE A 169 5.04 -8.65 11.51
C PHE A 169 4.55 -9.94 10.87
N LEU A 170 3.33 -9.88 10.35
CA LEU A 170 2.62 -11.01 9.75
C LEU A 170 2.44 -10.79 8.24
N VAL A 171 1.79 -11.76 7.59
CA VAL A 171 1.67 -11.82 6.14
C VAL A 171 1.00 -10.56 5.55
N GLY A 172 0.02 -9.98 6.23
CA GLY A 172 -0.67 -8.78 5.76
C GLY A 172 0.28 -7.61 5.56
N PHE A 173 1.21 -7.41 6.49
CA PHE A 173 2.24 -6.37 6.39
C PHE A 173 3.24 -6.67 5.25
N TYR A 174 3.74 -7.90 5.17
CA TYR A 174 4.75 -8.25 4.17
C TYR A 174 4.24 -8.20 2.74
N LEU A 175 2.95 -8.46 2.51
CA LEU A 175 2.33 -8.42 1.18
C LEU A 175 2.26 -7.01 0.56
N LEU A 176 2.47 -5.94 1.34
CA LEU A 176 2.64 -4.60 0.77
C LEU A 176 3.89 -4.48 -0.10
N LEU A 177 4.97 -5.19 0.23
CA LEU A 177 6.23 -5.14 -0.52
C LEU A 177 6.08 -5.68 -1.96
N PRO A 178 5.54 -6.90 -2.19
CA PRO A 178 5.30 -7.37 -3.55
C PRO A 178 4.24 -6.53 -4.26
N TYR A 179 3.23 -5.98 -3.58
CA TYR A 179 2.30 -5.02 -4.20
C TYR A 179 3.03 -3.79 -4.77
N ILE A 180 3.92 -3.18 -3.98
CA ILE A 180 4.72 -2.02 -4.43
C ILE A 180 5.60 -2.41 -5.62
N ALA A 181 6.28 -3.56 -5.54
CA ALA A 181 7.15 -4.03 -6.62
C ALA A 181 6.39 -4.26 -7.94
N VAL A 182 5.26 -4.96 -7.89
CA VAL A 182 4.42 -5.23 -9.06
C VAL A 182 3.82 -3.94 -9.63
N SER A 183 3.41 -3.01 -8.77
CA SER A 183 2.90 -1.70 -9.20
C SER A 183 3.97 -0.87 -9.91
N LEU A 184 5.21 -0.86 -9.41
CA LEU A 184 6.34 -0.21 -10.07
C LEU A 184 6.67 -0.83 -11.43
N LEU A 185 6.58 -2.17 -11.54
CA LEU A 185 6.76 -2.86 -12.82
C LEU A 185 5.66 -2.51 -13.84
N ALA A 186 4.40 -2.44 -13.40
CA ALA A 186 3.30 -2.01 -14.26
C ALA A 186 3.53 -0.57 -14.78
N ILE A 187 3.94 0.34 -13.89
CA ILE A 187 4.29 1.72 -14.25
C ILE A 187 5.43 1.75 -15.26
N LEU A 188 6.48 0.97 -15.03
CA LEU A 188 7.65 0.91 -15.93
C LEU A 188 7.24 0.48 -17.34
N LEU A 189 6.37 -0.51 -17.49
CA LEU A 189 5.88 -0.95 -18.81
C LEU A 189 5.14 0.16 -19.56
N VAL A 190 4.23 0.87 -18.88
CA VAL A 190 3.52 2.00 -19.48
C VAL A 190 4.48 3.12 -19.83
N TYR A 191 5.42 3.44 -18.95
CA TYR A 191 6.43 4.46 -19.17
C TYR A 191 7.30 4.15 -20.39
N LEU A 192 7.83 2.92 -20.49
CA LEU A 192 8.66 2.50 -21.62
C LEU A 192 7.92 2.59 -22.96
N TYR A 193 6.65 2.19 -22.99
CA TYR A 193 5.83 2.34 -24.20
C TYR A 193 5.63 3.81 -24.58
N VAL A 194 5.23 4.65 -23.61
CA VAL A 194 4.99 6.09 -23.85
C VAL A 194 6.28 6.77 -24.30
N HIS A 195 7.40 6.46 -23.66
CA HIS A 195 8.70 7.01 -24.00
C HIS A 195 9.13 6.57 -25.41
N ALA A 196 9.03 5.28 -25.75
CA ALA A 196 9.37 4.79 -27.07
C ALA A 196 8.49 5.40 -28.17
N ALA A 197 7.18 5.51 -27.94
CA ALA A 197 6.24 6.13 -28.88
C ALA A 197 6.52 7.63 -29.05
N TYR A 198 6.85 8.34 -27.97
CA TYR A 198 7.24 9.74 -28.00
C TYR A 198 8.52 9.96 -28.79
N THR A 199 9.56 9.15 -28.52
CA THR A 199 10.84 9.23 -29.22
C THR A 199 10.68 8.97 -30.72
N GLN A 200 9.88 7.98 -31.11
CA GLN A 200 9.58 7.72 -32.52
C GLN A 200 8.87 8.88 -33.21
N ARG A 201 7.87 9.50 -32.57
CA ARG A 201 7.21 10.70 -33.14
C ARG A 201 8.22 11.83 -33.31
N ARG A 202 9.06 12.05 -32.32
CA ARG A 202 10.10 13.09 -32.37
C ARG A 202 11.14 12.85 -33.46
N GLU A 203 11.46 11.59 -33.76
CA GLU A 203 12.35 11.22 -34.86
C GLU A 203 11.69 11.38 -36.23
N GLN A 204 10.37 11.14 -36.33
CA GLN A 204 9.59 11.38 -37.54
C GLN A 204 9.31 12.88 -37.79
N GLU A 205 9.29 13.69 -36.72
CA GLU A 205 9.14 15.14 -36.76
C GLU A 205 10.48 15.90 -36.91
N LYS A 206 11.63 15.20 -36.94
CA LYS A 206 12.92 15.83 -37.33
C LYS A 206 12.81 16.30 -38.78
N PRO A 207 13.40 17.46 -39.14
CA PRO A 207 13.03 18.23 -40.33
C PRO A 207 13.50 17.52 -41.60
N THR A 208 12.71 16.58 -42.10
CA THR A 208 12.69 16.22 -43.52
C THR A 208 11.76 17.14 -44.32
N GLU A 209 11.18 18.16 -43.67
CA GLU A 209 10.30 19.16 -44.26
C GLU A 209 10.85 20.60 -44.16
N ASP A 210 12.12 20.79 -43.78
CA ASP A 210 12.88 22.01 -44.14
C ASP A 210 13.84 21.65 -45.28
N ALA A 211 13.31 21.06 -46.35
CA ALA A 211 13.96 21.26 -47.65
C ALA A 211 13.71 22.73 -48.00
N PRO A 212 14.74 23.59 -48.11
CA PRO A 212 14.53 24.97 -48.48
C PRO A 212 13.79 25.00 -49.82
N LYS A 213 12.58 25.57 -49.83
CA LYS A 213 11.78 25.77 -51.06
C LYS A 213 12.48 26.71 -52.07
N ASP A 214 13.64 27.25 -51.73
CA ASP A 214 14.43 28.17 -52.55
C ASP A 214 15.27 27.51 -53.67
N ILE A 215 15.22 26.18 -53.84
CA ILE A 215 15.98 25.49 -54.93
C ILE A 215 15.06 24.81 -55.97
N MET A 216 13.73 25.01 -55.90
CA MET A 216 12.78 24.47 -56.89
C MET A 216 12.24 25.53 -57.87
N MET A 217 12.90 26.69 -57.98
CA MET A 217 12.68 27.63 -59.08
C MET A 217 14.00 28.06 -59.70
N TYR A 218 14.55 27.21 -60.57
CA TYR A 218 15.37 27.62 -61.72
C TYR A 218 15.19 26.61 -62.85
#